data_AF-A0A059BSE7-F1
#
_entry.id   AF-A0A059BSE7-F1
#
_cell.length_a   1.000
_cell.length_b   1.000
_cell.length_c   1.000
_cell.angle_alpha   90.00
_cell.angle_beta   90.00
_cell.angle_gamma   90.00
#
_symmetry.space_group_name_H-M   'P 1'
#
loop_
_entity.id
_entity.type
_entity.pdbx_description
1 polymer ?
#
loop_
_entity_poly.entity_id
_entity_poly.type
_entity_poly.pdbx_seq_one_letter_code
_entity_poly.pdbx_strand_id
1 'polypeptide(L)'
;MASNHNSSSLNDIKVTLPNPRDPITSVQLEGPEPEFDYSKRSQWLRAAVLGANDGLVSTASLMMGVGSVKQDLKAMILTGFAGLVAGACSMAIGEFVSVYSQLDIELAQMKRDKEGAADGQMDKGGDGDNGEEECLPNPLQAASASALSFSVGAMVPLLAASFIRSYRARLGAVIAAVTVALVAFGWIGAVLGKAPVLRSSLRVLIGGWLAMAITFGLTKLIGANAL
;
A
#
# COMPACT_ATOMS: atom_id res chain seq x y z
N MET A 1 -13.34 76.99 8.25
CA MET A 1 -12.19 76.08 8.45
C MET A 1 -12.79 74.71 8.74
N ALA A 2 -12.33 73.68 8.02
CA ALA A 2 -12.86 72.30 7.91
C ALA A 2 -14.13 72.11 7.06
N SER A 3 -13.99 71.43 5.91
CA SER A 3 -14.59 70.10 5.72
C SER A 3 -13.96 69.38 4.54
N ASN A 4 -13.87 68.08 4.72
CA ASN A 4 -13.07 67.07 4.04
C ASN A 4 -13.86 66.53 2.84
N HIS A 5 -13.29 66.55 1.62
CA HIS A 5 -13.90 65.89 0.46
C HIS A 5 -12.98 64.79 -0.07
N ASN A 6 -13.53 63.58 0.09
CA ASN A 6 -13.17 62.26 -0.36
C ASN A 6 -12.66 62.19 -1.83
N SER A 7 -11.43 61.75 -2.03
CA SER A 7 -10.84 61.49 -3.34
C SER A 7 -10.78 59.98 -3.59
N SER A 8 -11.81 59.43 -4.23
CA SER A 8 -11.80 58.06 -4.78
C SER A 8 -12.07 58.12 -6.28
N SER A 9 -11.01 58.34 -7.07
CA SER A 9 -11.08 58.28 -8.54
C SER A 9 -10.90 56.84 -9.00
N LEU A 10 -12.02 56.13 -9.17
CA LEU A 10 -12.12 54.89 -9.93
C LEU A 10 -12.08 55.24 -11.43
N ASN A 11 -10.92 55.15 -12.08
CA ASN A 11 -10.82 55.23 -13.54
C ASN A 11 -9.62 54.40 -14.01
N ASP A 12 -9.81 53.09 -14.14
CA ASP A 12 -8.98 52.21 -14.97
C ASP A 12 -9.79 50.98 -15.44
N ILE A 13 -11.02 51.22 -15.93
CA ILE A 13 -11.76 50.18 -16.64
C ILE A 13 -11.67 50.46 -18.14
N LYS A 14 -10.62 49.92 -18.75
CA LYS A 14 -10.46 49.84 -20.20
C LYS A 14 -11.45 48.81 -20.75
N VAL A 15 -12.62 49.28 -21.20
CA VAL A 15 -13.65 48.45 -21.84
C VAL A 15 -13.15 48.06 -23.24
N THR A 16 -12.60 46.85 -23.36
CA THR A 16 -12.31 46.23 -24.65
C THR A 16 -13.60 45.59 -25.17
N LEU A 17 -14.13 46.05 -26.30
CA LEU A 17 -15.31 45.48 -26.94
C LEU A 17 -14.97 44.11 -27.55
N PRO A 18 -15.83 43.07 -27.41
CA PRO A 18 -15.56 41.75 -27.99
C PRO A 18 -15.65 41.75 -29.51
N ASN A 19 -14.63 41.18 -30.17
CA ASN A 19 -14.63 40.92 -31.61
C ASN A 19 -15.49 39.67 -31.90
N PRO A 20 -16.47 39.67 -32.83
CA PRO A 20 -17.39 38.55 -33.05
C PRO A 20 -16.78 37.29 -33.70
N ARG A 21 -15.45 37.12 -33.72
CA ARG A 21 -14.75 36.01 -34.40
C ARG A 21 -13.98 35.07 -33.47
N ASP A 22 -14.09 35.23 -32.17
CA ASP A 22 -13.43 34.33 -31.22
C ASP A 22 -14.41 33.24 -30.76
N PRO A 23 -14.02 31.95 -30.77
CA PRO A 23 -14.86 30.87 -30.24
C PRO A 23 -15.14 31.14 -28.75
N ILE A 24 -16.40 30.88 -28.36
CA ILE A 24 -16.98 31.13 -27.03
C ILE A 24 -16.00 30.75 -25.91
N THR A 25 -15.40 31.75 -25.28
CA THR A 25 -14.64 31.57 -24.04
C THR A 25 -15.66 31.31 -22.93
N SER A 26 -15.80 30.05 -22.54
CA SER A 26 -16.50 29.66 -21.32
C SER A 26 -15.87 30.40 -20.13
N VAL A 27 -16.67 31.21 -19.45
CA VAL A 27 -16.28 31.85 -18.18
C VAL A 27 -16.08 30.73 -17.16
N GLN A 28 -14.83 30.30 -17.00
CA GLN A 28 -14.41 29.35 -15.97
C GLN A 28 -14.39 30.10 -14.64
N LEU A 29 -15.37 29.81 -13.78
CA LEU A 29 -15.33 30.21 -12.38
C LEU A 29 -14.33 29.32 -11.66
N GLU A 30 -13.07 29.73 -11.59
CA GLU A 30 -12.04 29.06 -10.79
C GLU A 30 -12.20 29.51 -9.32
N GLY A 31 -13.10 28.85 -8.59
CA GLY A 31 -13.02 28.78 -7.14
C GLY A 31 -11.87 27.85 -6.74
N PRO A 32 -11.26 28.00 -5.54
CA PRO A 32 -10.24 27.08 -5.09
C PRO A 32 -10.92 25.73 -4.78
N GLU A 33 -10.97 24.87 -5.78
CA GLU A 33 -11.29 23.45 -5.58
C GLU A 33 -10.24 22.90 -4.60
N PRO A 34 -10.63 22.27 -3.48
CA PRO A 34 -9.67 21.58 -2.64
C PRO A 34 -9.12 20.42 -3.47
N GLU A 35 -7.92 20.60 -4.03
CA GLU A 35 -7.17 19.57 -4.73
C GLU A 35 -6.86 18.44 -3.73
N PHE A 36 -7.81 17.52 -3.60
CA PHE A 36 -7.68 16.36 -2.74
C PHE A 36 -6.63 15.45 -3.36
N ASP A 37 -5.47 15.35 -2.70
CA ASP A 37 -4.31 14.53 -3.12
C ASP A 37 -4.67 13.02 -3.13
N TYR A 38 -5.23 12.55 -4.25
CA TYR A 38 -5.59 11.14 -4.47
C TYR A 38 -4.35 10.25 -4.66
N SER A 39 -3.24 10.82 -5.15
CA SER A 39 -2.00 10.11 -5.50
C SER A 39 -1.26 9.61 -4.27
N LYS A 40 -1.06 10.48 -3.25
CA LYS A 40 -0.45 10.03 -1.98
C LYS A 40 -1.27 8.95 -1.29
N ARG A 41 -2.60 9.01 -1.42
CA ARG A 41 -3.50 7.99 -0.82
C ARG A 41 -3.34 6.61 -1.44
N SER A 42 -3.05 6.53 -2.73
CA SER A 42 -2.87 5.26 -3.42
C SER A 42 -1.61 4.52 -2.94
N GLN A 43 -0.49 5.24 -2.78
CA GLN A 43 0.80 4.63 -2.43
C GLN A 43 0.83 4.01 -1.03
N TRP A 44 0.37 4.74 0.01
CA TRP A 44 0.32 4.15 1.36
C TRP A 44 -0.78 3.09 1.49
N LEU A 45 -1.85 3.18 0.70
CA LEU A 45 -2.91 2.16 0.69
C LEU A 45 -2.41 0.84 0.09
N ARG A 46 -1.64 0.88 -1.00
CA ARG A 46 -0.96 -0.30 -1.55
C ARG A 46 -0.06 -0.93 -0.50
N ALA A 47 0.81 -0.14 0.11
CA ALA A 47 1.73 -0.59 1.15
C ALA A 47 0.98 -1.22 2.34
N ALA A 48 -0.15 -0.62 2.74
CA ALA A 48 -0.99 -1.15 3.81
C ALA A 48 -1.64 -2.49 3.44
N VAL A 49 -2.23 -2.63 2.25
CA VAL A 49 -2.89 -3.88 1.82
C VAL A 49 -1.89 -5.02 1.69
N LEU A 50 -0.72 -4.75 1.08
CA LEU A 50 0.37 -5.72 0.98
C LEU A 50 0.84 -6.13 2.38
N GLY A 51 1.04 -5.16 3.28
CA GLY A 51 1.44 -5.44 4.66
C GLY A 51 0.45 -6.34 5.40
N ALA A 52 -0.84 -6.04 5.37
CA ALA A 52 -1.84 -6.85 6.04
C ALA A 52 -1.88 -8.29 5.54
N ASN A 53 -1.82 -8.49 4.21
CA ASN A 53 -1.81 -9.82 3.62
C ASN A 53 -0.54 -10.59 3.95
N ASP A 54 0.62 -9.94 3.84
CA ASP A 54 1.91 -10.57 4.15
C ASP A 54 1.99 -10.93 5.64
N GLY A 55 1.53 -10.04 6.54
CA GLY A 55 1.48 -10.30 7.97
C GLY A 55 0.63 -11.51 8.32
N LEU A 56 -0.56 -11.60 7.70
CA LEU A 56 -1.47 -12.73 7.88
C LEU A 56 -0.86 -14.04 7.39
N VAL A 57 -0.42 -14.10 6.13
CA VAL A 57 0.05 -15.34 5.49
C VAL A 57 1.38 -15.78 6.08
N SER A 58 2.34 -14.88 6.26
CA SER A 58 3.67 -15.23 6.76
C SER A 58 3.62 -15.73 8.20
N THR A 59 2.94 -15.01 9.09
CA THR A 59 2.81 -15.39 10.51
C THR A 59 2.07 -16.70 10.66
N ALA A 60 0.98 -16.88 9.92
CA ALA A 60 0.24 -18.13 9.94
C ALA A 60 1.08 -19.30 9.39
N SER A 61 1.81 -19.08 8.29
CA SER A 61 2.71 -20.10 7.71
C SER A 61 3.80 -20.51 8.71
N LEU A 62 4.41 -19.54 9.40
CA LEU A 62 5.46 -19.78 10.40
C LEU A 62 4.92 -20.58 11.59
N MET A 63 3.76 -20.18 12.11
CA MET A 63 3.07 -20.86 13.21
C MET A 63 2.68 -22.29 12.84
N MET A 64 2.12 -22.49 11.65
CA MET A 64 1.74 -23.80 11.14
C MET A 64 2.96 -24.69 10.90
N GLY A 65 4.03 -24.13 10.32
CA GLY A 65 5.27 -24.86 10.05
C GLY A 65 5.99 -25.30 11.32
N VAL A 66 6.19 -24.41 12.30
CA VAL A 66 6.74 -24.85 13.59
C VAL A 66 5.78 -25.80 14.31
N GLY A 67 4.48 -25.56 14.18
CA GLY A 67 3.42 -26.44 14.67
C GLY A 67 3.42 -27.84 14.07
N SER A 68 4.02 -28.05 12.89
CA SER A 68 4.12 -29.36 12.27
C SER A 68 5.18 -30.23 12.93
N VAL A 69 6.19 -29.62 13.55
CA VAL A 69 7.32 -30.29 14.21
C VAL A 69 7.12 -30.33 15.73
N LYS A 70 6.66 -29.22 16.33
CA LYS A 70 6.38 -29.11 17.76
C LYS A 70 4.90 -28.80 18.01
N GLN A 71 4.20 -29.69 18.69
CA GLN A 71 2.77 -29.54 18.98
C GLN A 71 2.47 -28.65 20.20
N ASP A 72 3.50 -28.05 20.81
CA ASP A 72 3.35 -27.17 21.97
C ASP A 72 2.75 -25.80 21.57
N LEU A 73 1.83 -25.32 22.41
CA LEU A 73 1.20 -24.00 22.26
C LEU A 73 2.25 -22.88 22.34
N LYS A 74 3.17 -22.98 23.31
CA LYS A 74 4.17 -21.94 23.57
C LYS A 74 5.11 -21.77 22.39
N ALA A 75 5.59 -22.88 21.81
CA ALA A 75 6.43 -22.85 20.62
C ALA A 75 5.73 -22.15 19.45
N MET A 76 4.46 -22.49 19.19
CA MET A 76 3.69 -21.91 18.10
C MET A 76 3.46 -20.39 18.29
N ILE A 77 3.04 -19.95 19.50
CA ILE A 77 2.80 -18.52 19.78
C ILE A 77 4.11 -17.74 19.76
N LEU A 78 5.19 -18.27 20.37
CA LEU A 78 6.49 -17.61 20.39
C LEU A 78 7.03 -17.40 18.98
N THR A 79 6.92 -18.41 18.12
CA THR A 79 7.27 -18.31 16.70
C THR A 79 6.41 -17.27 15.99
N GLY A 80 5.09 -17.28 16.19
CA GLY A 80 4.20 -16.29 15.59
C GLY A 80 4.54 -14.86 16.00
N PHE A 81 4.82 -14.64 17.29
CA PHE A 81 5.17 -13.32 17.80
C PHE A 81 6.56 -12.85 17.30
N ALA A 82 7.54 -13.75 17.28
CA ALA A 82 8.85 -13.46 16.70
C ALA A 82 8.74 -13.13 15.20
N GLY A 83 7.93 -13.89 14.46
CA GLY A 83 7.61 -13.64 13.06
C GLY A 83 6.89 -12.31 12.83
N LEU A 84 5.96 -11.94 13.72
CA LEU A 84 5.27 -10.65 13.69
C LEU A 84 6.27 -9.50 13.79
N VAL A 85 7.12 -9.51 14.83
CA VAL A 85 8.07 -8.43 15.08
C VAL A 85 9.12 -8.35 13.97
N ALA A 86 9.72 -9.49 13.61
CA ALA A 86 10.72 -9.55 12.56
C ALA A 86 10.15 -9.12 11.20
N GLY A 87 8.94 -9.59 10.87
CA GLY A 87 8.27 -9.26 9.61
C GLY A 87 7.85 -7.80 9.54
N ALA A 88 7.28 -7.24 10.60
CA ALA A 88 6.88 -5.82 10.64
C ALA A 88 8.11 -4.90 10.44
N CYS A 89 9.22 -5.19 11.13
CA CYS A 89 10.47 -4.44 10.95
C CYS A 89 11.04 -4.60 9.53
N SER A 90 11.09 -5.82 9.01
CA SER A 90 11.58 -6.08 7.65
C SER A 90 10.74 -5.35 6.60
N MET A 91 9.42 -5.27 6.81
CA MET A 91 8.51 -4.62 5.88
C MET A 91 8.60 -3.08 5.94
N ALA A 92 8.76 -2.53 7.15
CA ALA A 92 9.03 -1.10 7.32
C ALA A 92 10.31 -0.70 6.56
N ILE A 93 11.39 -1.46 6.76
CA ILE A 93 12.68 -1.21 6.10
C ILE A 93 12.57 -1.40 4.59
N GLY A 94 11.93 -2.48 4.13
CA GLY A 94 11.76 -2.78 2.71
C GLY A 94 10.98 -1.70 1.96
N GLU A 95 9.87 -1.24 2.54
CA GLU A 95 9.07 -0.17 1.94
C GLU A 95 9.81 1.17 1.99
N PHE A 96 10.49 1.50 3.09
CA PHE A 96 11.29 2.73 3.19
C PHE A 96 12.37 2.79 2.09
N VAL A 97 13.14 1.70 1.93
CA VAL A 97 14.21 1.62 0.92
C VAL A 97 13.64 1.61 -0.50
N SER A 98 12.52 0.91 -0.72
CA SER A 98 11.88 0.88 -2.04
C SER A 98 11.40 2.27 -2.46
N VAL A 99 10.74 2.99 -1.55
CA VAL A 99 10.23 4.33 -1.82
C VAL A 99 11.37 5.33 -2.03
N TYR A 100 12.45 5.21 -1.24
CA TYR A 100 13.64 6.05 -1.43
C TYR A 100 14.31 5.80 -2.78
N SER A 101 14.40 4.53 -3.20
CA SER A 101 14.97 4.16 -4.50
C SER A 101 14.14 4.71 -5.67
N GLN A 102 12.81 4.74 -5.55
CA GLN A 102 11.93 5.35 -6.55
C GLN A 102 12.19 6.85 -6.68
N LEU A 103 12.34 7.54 -5.54
CA LEU A 103 12.70 8.96 -5.52
C LEU A 103 14.06 9.23 -6.17
N ASP A 104 15.06 8.39 -5.91
CA ASP A 104 16.39 8.53 -6.50
C ASP A 104 16.36 8.36 -8.04
N ILE A 105 15.54 7.44 -8.55
CA ILE A 105 15.35 7.23 -10.00
C ILE A 105 14.66 8.44 -10.63
N GLU A 106 13.62 8.97 -10.00
CA GLU A 106 12.87 10.14 -10.46
C GLU A 106 13.79 11.38 -10.54
N LEU A 107 14.56 11.63 -9.48
CA LEU A 107 15.54 12.74 -9.44
C LEU A 107 16.65 12.59 -10.49
N ALA A 108 17.14 11.37 -10.71
CA ALA A 108 18.14 11.10 -11.73
C ALA A 108 17.58 11.33 -13.14
N GLN A 109 16.31 10.98 -13.38
CA GLN A 109 15.65 11.21 -14.66
C GLN A 109 15.41 12.70 -14.91
N MET A 110 14.91 13.45 -13.92
CA MET A 110 14.77 14.90 -14.01
C MET A 110 16.09 15.62 -14.31
N LYS A 111 17.20 15.14 -13.73
CA LYS A 111 18.53 15.70 -14.01
C LYS A 111 18.96 15.44 -15.45
N ARG A 112 18.74 14.23 -15.97
CA ARG A 112 19.02 13.89 -17.37
C ARG A 112 18.16 14.68 -18.35
N ASP A 113 16.88 14.89 -18.06
CA ASP A 113 15.99 15.66 -18.92
C ASP A 113 16.39 17.14 -18.98
N LYS A 114 16.83 17.71 -17.85
CA LYS A 114 17.39 19.08 -17.79
C LYS A 114 18.71 19.22 -18.52
N GLU A 115 19.60 18.23 -18.41
CA GLU A 115 20.89 18.21 -19.11
C GLU A 115 20.71 17.96 -20.62
N GLY A 116 19.80 17.06 -21.02
CA GLY A 116 19.47 16.77 -22.42
C GLY A 116 18.68 17.86 -23.14
N ALA A 117 17.92 18.69 -22.41
CA ALA A 117 17.28 19.87 -22.99
C ALA A 117 18.27 21.00 -23.35
N ALA A 118 19.51 20.94 -22.85
CA ALA A 118 20.57 21.91 -23.18
C ALA A 118 21.35 21.56 -24.46
N ASP A 119 21.35 20.29 -24.89
CA ASP A 119 21.92 19.79 -26.15
C ASP A 119 20.77 19.30 -27.04
N GLY A 120 20.21 20.20 -27.87
CA GLY A 120 18.94 19.94 -28.56
C GLY A 120 18.90 18.71 -29.46
N GLN A 121 18.01 17.76 -29.17
CA GLN A 121 17.10 17.08 -30.11
C GLN A 121 16.07 16.29 -29.29
N MET A 122 14.79 16.63 -29.45
CA MET A 122 13.65 15.89 -28.91
C MET A 122 13.62 14.48 -29.53
N ASP A 123 13.87 13.45 -28.73
CA ASP A 123 13.40 12.10 -29.04
C ASP A 123 12.20 11.79 -28.14
N LYS A 124 11.02 11.78 -28.75
CA LYS A 124 9.78 11.32 -28.11
C LYS A 124 9.85 9.79 -28.02
N GLY A 125 10.26 9.28 -26.86
CA GLY A 125 10.22 7.86 -26.57
C GLY A 125 9.66 7.59 -25.18
N GLY A 126 8.35 7.34 -25.07
CA GLY A 126 7.76 6.85 -23.82
C GLY A 126 6.25 7.03 -23.70
N ASP A 127 5.47 6.55 -24.67
CA ASP A 127 4.05 6.29 -24.45
C ASP A 127 3.94 4.84 -23.96
N GLY A 128 3.48 4.63 -22.72
CA GLY A 128 3.52 3.32 -22.06
C GLY A 128 2.95 3.29 -20.64
N ASP A 129 1.68 3.69 -20.50
CA ASP A 129 0.62 3.03 -19.72
C ASP A 129 0.88 2.59 -18.25
N ASN A 130 0.05 3.17 -17.36
CA ASN A 130 -0.35 2.78 -16.00
C ASN A 130 0.52 3.13 -14.78
N GLY A 131 0.17 4.26 -14.17
CA GLY A 131 0.35 4.57 -12.75
C GLY A 131 1.81 4.82 -12.40
N GLU A 132 2.27 6.05 -12.30
CA GLU A 132 2.16 6.81 -11.07
C GLU A 132 2.59 8.24 -11.43
N GLU A 133 1.64 9.14 -11.71
CA GLU A 133 1.95 10.57 -11.86
C GLU A 133 2.29 11.16 -10.49
N GLU A 134 3.61 11.29 -10.29
CA GLU A 134 4.37 12.34 -9.61
C GLU A 134 3.66 13.10 -8.48
N CYS A 135 3.96 12.67 -7.25
CA CYS A 135 4.17 13.59 -6.13
C CYS A 135 5.06 12.88 -5.10
N LEU A 136 6.12 13.56 -4.66
CA LEU A 136 7.12 13.11 -3.69
C LEU A 136 6.63 11.95 -2.79
N PRO A 137 7.11 10.73 -3.03
CA PRO A 137 6.77 9.60 -2.20
C PRO A 137 7.15 9.90 -0.74
N ASN A 138 6.23 9.68 0.21
CA ASN A 138 6.54 9.85 1.63
C ASN A 138 7.03 8.51 2.20
N PRO A 139 8.35 8.26 2.29
CA PRO A 139 8.90 6.95 2.61
C PRO A 139 8.52 6.50 4.02
N LEU A 140 8.49 7.44 4.97
CA LEU A 140 8.17 7.14 6.36
C LEU A 140 6.69 6.80 6.54
N GLN A 141 5.81 7.49 5.82
CA GLN A 141 4.37 7.22 5.86
C GLN A 141 4.03 5.86 5.25
N ALA A 142 4.63 5.50 4.10
CA ALA A 142 4.40 4.20 3.48
C ALA A 142 4.95 3.06 4.35
N ALA A 143 6.15 3.21 4.89
CA ALA A 143 6.79 2.22 5.77
C ALA A 143 6.02 1.97 7.07
N SER A 144 5.52 3.03 7.72
CA SER A 144 4.72 2.89 8.93
C SER A 144 3.35 2.27 8.63
N ALA A 145 2.71 2.65 7.52
CA ALA A 145 1.45 2.06 7.09
C ALA A 145 1.56 0.56 6.82
N SER A 146 2.61 0.11 6.13
CA SER A 146 2.84 -1.31 5.84
C SER A 146 3.21 -2.11 7.11
N ALA A 147 4.02 -1.55 8.02
CA ALA A 147 4.39 -2.23 9.26
C ALA A 147 3.21 -2.40 10.22
N LEU A 148 2.37 -1.38 10.35
CA LEU A 148 1.17 -1.43 11.18
C LEU A 148 0.14 -2.39 10.60
N SER A 149 -0.09 -2.34 9.28
CA SER A 149 -1.02 -3.26 8.64
C SER A 149 -0.53 -4.70 8.71
N PHE A 150 0.78 -4.93 8.56
CA PHE A 150 1.42 -6.24 8.79
C PHE A 150 1.15 -6.76 10.19
N SER A 151 1.34 -5.92 11.21
CA SER A 151 1.07 -6.28 12.60
C SER A 151 -0.39 -6.65 12.82
N VAL A 152 -1.33 -5.91 12.21
CA VAL A 152 -2.77 -6.21 12.26
C VAL A 152 -3.08 -7.56 11.60
N GLY A 153 -2.52 -7.84 10.41
CA GLY A 153 -2.68 -9.11 9.72
C GLY A 153 -2.12 -10.29 10.52
N ALA A 154 -0.92 -10.12 11.08
CA ALA A 154 -0.23 -11.11 11.90
C ALA A 154 -0.94 -11.42 13.23
N MET A 155 -1.73 -10.48 13.75
CA MET A 155 -2.48 -10.66 14.98
C MET A 155 -3.60 -11.70 14.84
N VAL A 156 -4.19 -11.85 13.65
CA VAL A 156 -5.29 -12.79 13.40
C VAL A 156 -4.93 -14.25 13.75
N PRO A 157 -3.87 -14.86 13.18
CA PRO A 157 -3.49 -16.23 13.51
C PRO A 157 -3.00 -16.37 14.96
N LEU A 158 -2.34 -15.34 15.51
CA LEU A 158 -1.89 -15.33 16.90
C LEU A 158 -3.06 -15.41 17.89
N LEU A 159 -4.08 -14.58 17.70
CA LEU A 159 -5.29 -14.57 18.54
C LEU A 159 -6.07 -15.88 18.38
N ALA A 160 -6.21 -16.38 17.16
CA ALA A 160 -6.87 -17.67 16.90
C ALA A 160 -6.18 -18.83 17.63
N ALA A 161 -4.85 -18.79 17.75
CA ALA A 161 -4.10 -19.83 18.45
C ALA A 161 -4.12 -19.69 19.98
N SER A 162 -4.23 -18.47 20.53
CA SER A 162 -3.94 -18.15 21.93
C SER A 162 -4.85 -18.85 22.94
N PHE A 163 -6.12 -19.06 22.59
CA PHE A 163 -7.13 -19.57 23.53
C PHE A 163 -7.36 -21.09 23.45
N ILE A 164 -6.66 -21.82 22.58
CA ILE A 164 -6.95 -23.24 22.31
C ILE A 164 -5.78 -24.14 22.68
N ARG A 165 -5.99 -24.97 23.71
CA ARG A 165 -4.95 -25.87 24.24
C ARG A 165 -4.77 -27.13 23.39
N SER A 166 -5.86 -27.67 22.85
CA SER A 166 -5.82 -28.88 22.02
C SER A 166 -5.22 -28.59 20.65
N TYR A 167 -4.15 -29.31 20.30
CA TYR A 167 -3.39 -29.12 19.04
C TYR A 167 -4.27 -29.15 17.78
N ARG A 168 -5.13 -30.17 17.64
CA ARG A 168 -6.00 -30.31 16.45
C ARG A 168 -6.99 -29.16 16.31
N ALA A 169 -7.66 -28.77 17.41
CA ALA A 169 -8.60 -27.66 17.35
C ALA A 169 -7.88 -26.32 17.15
N ARG A 170 -6.66 -26.16 17.67
CA ARG A 170 -5.84 -24.96 17.47
C ARG A 170 -5.48 -24.78 15.99
N LEU A 171 -4.97 -25.83 15.34
CA LEU A 171 -4.70 -25.80 13.90
C LEU A 171 -5.97 -25.48 13.10
N GLY A 172 -7.08 -26.15 13.42
CA GLY A 172 -8.36 -25.91 12.77
C GLY A 172 -8.82 -24.46 12.91
N ALA A 173 -8.72 -23.88 14.11
CA ALA A 173 -9.09 -22.49 14.37
C ALA A 173 -8.18 -21.49 13.64
N VAL A 174 -6.87 -21.72 13.61
CA VAL A 174 -5.93 -20.87 12.86
C VAL A 174 -6.24 -20.92 11.37
N ILE A 175 -6.41 -22.12 10.79
CA ILE A 175 -6.75 -22.26 9.36
C ILE A 175 -8.08 -21.57 9.05
N ALA A 176 -9.11 -21.77 9.88
CA ALA A 176 -10.42 -21.15 9.69
C ALA A 176 -10.34 -19.62 9.77
N ALA A 177 -9.68 -19.08 10.80
CA ALA A 177 -9.51 -17.64 10.99
C ALA A 177 -8.74 -17.00 9.83
N VAL A 178 -7.64 -17.63 9.40
CA VAL A 178 -6.83 -17.14 8.28
C VAL A 178 -7.59 -17.21 6.97
N THR A 179 -8.35 -18.27 6.73
CA THR A 179 -9.19 -18.40 5.54
C THR A 179 -10.22 -17.29 5.46
N VAL A 180 -10.94 -17.02 6.56
CA VAL A 180 -11.90 -15.91 6.64
C VAL A 180 -11.22 -14.57 6.42
N ALA A 181 -10.05 -14.36 7.03
CA ALA A 181 -9.30 -13.12 6.87
C ALA A 181 -8.75 -12.93 5.46
N LEU A 182 -8.29 -13.99 4.77
CA LEU A 182 -7.86 -13.93 3.37
C LEU A 182 -9.00 -13.55 2.43
N VAL A 183 -10.18 -14.14 2.64
CA VAL A 183 -11.38 -13.78 1.87
C VAL A 183 -11.74 -12.32 2.12
N ALA A 184 -11.70 -11.87 3.37
CA ALA A 184 -11.97 -10.48 3.76
C ALA A 184 -10.96 -9.50 3.15
N PHE A 185 -9.65 -9.77 3.23
CA PHE A 185 -8.63 -8.93 2.63
C PHE A 185 -8.69 -8.93 1.11
N GLY A 186 -8.97 -10.07 0.48
CA GLY A 186 -9.20 -10.14 -0.96
C GLY A 186 -10.42 -9.35 -1.40
N TRP A 187 -11.49 -9.35 -0.60
CA TRP A 187 -12.69 -8.54 -0.84
C TRP A 187 -12.40 -7.05 -0.67
N ILE A 188 -11.81 -6.66 0.46
CA ILE A 188 -11.46 -5.26 0.76
C ILE A 188 -10.50 -4.71 -0.29
N GLY A 189 -9.45 -5.45 -0.64
CA GLY A 189 -8.49 -5.06 -1.67
C GLY A 189 -9.14 -4.89 -3.04
N ALA A 190 -10.13 -5.72 -3.39
CA ALA A 190 -10.87 -5.58 -4.64
C ALA A 190 -11.78 -4.35 -4.65
N VAL A 191 -12.46 -4.06 -3.54
CA VAL A 191 -13.30 -2.86 -3.40
C VAL A 191 -12.46 -1.60 -3.50
N LEU A 192 -11.31 -1.57 -2.82
CA LEU A 192 -10.38 -0.44 -2.85
C LEU A 192 -9.74 -0.25 -4.23
N GLY A 193 -9.39 -1.35 -4.91
CA GLY A 193 -8.80 -1.34 -6.25
C GLY A 193 -9.79 -1.27 -7.40
N LYS A 194 -11.11 -1.13 -7.14
CA LYS A 194 -12.19 -1.17 -8.15
C LYS A 194 -12.11 -2.38 -9.08
N ALA A 195 -11.64 -3.51 -8.58
CA ALA A 195 -11.42 -4.75 -9.31
C ALA A 195 -12.55 -5.77 -9.05
N PRO A 196 -12.75 -6.78 -9.93
CA PRO A 196 -13.75 -7.82 -9.70
C PRO A 196 -13.46 -8.64 -8.42
N VAL A 197 -14.34 -8.50 -7.42
CA VAL A 197 -14.20 -9.06 -6.06
C VAL A 197 -13.88 -10.55 -6.05
N LEU A 198 -14.56 -11.35 -6.87
CA LEU A 198 -14.40 -12.80 -6.88
C LEU A 198 -12.99 -13.23 -7.32
N ARG A 199 -12.45 -12.60 -8.38
CA ARG A 199 -11.12 -12.97 -8.92
C ARG A 199 -10.01 -12.57 -7.96
N SER A 200 -10.14 -11.40 -7.34
CA SER A 200 -9.19 -10.91 -6.35
C SER A 200 -9.19 -11.77 -5.08
N SER A 201 -10.36 -12.06 -4.49
CA SER A 201 -10.46 -12.94 -3.32
C SER A 201 -9.93 -14.34 -3.59
N LEU A 202 -10.23 -14.90 -4.77
CA LEU A 202 -9.75 -16.23 -5.12
C LEU A 202 -8.22 -16.27 -5.24
N ARG A 203 -7.60 -15.25 -5.85
CA ARG A 203 -6.13 -15.17 -5.97
C ARG A 203 -5.45 -15.08 -4.60
N VAL A 204 -5.97 -14.24 -3.71
CA VAL A 204 -5.43 -14.07 -2.35
C VAL A 204 -5.59 -15.36 -1.54
N LEU A 205 -6.76 -15.99 -1.62
CA LEU A 205 -7.04 -17.24 -0.91
C LEU A 205 -6.14 -18.39 -1.40
N ILE A 206 -6.09 -18.62 -2.72
CA ILE A 206 -5.26 -19.69 -3.30
C ILE A 206 -3.78 -19.44 -3.01
N GLY A 207 -3.31 -18.21 -3.19
CA GLY A 207 -1.92 -17.85 -2.90
C GLY A 207 -1.54 -18.08 -1.44
N GLY A 208 -2.41 -17.63 -0.51
CA GLY A 208 -2.19 -17.82 0.93
C GLY A 208 -2.18 -19.29 1.34
N TRP A 209 -3.14 -20.08 0.88
CA TRP A 209 -3.18 -21.52 1.17
C TRP A 209 -1.98 -22.27 0.58
N LEU A 210 -1.56 -21.93 -0.65
CA LEU A 210 -0.40 -22.54 -1.28
C LEU A 210 0.88 -22.24 -0.48
N ALA A 211 1.08 -20.98 -0.08
CA ALA A 211 2.22 -20.59 0.75
C ALA A 211 2.27 -21.38 2.07
N MET A 212 1.13 -21.43 2.78
CA MET A 212 1.03 -22.17 4.04
C MET A 212 1.27 -23.68 3.85
N ALA A 213 0.75 -24.28 2.79
CA ALA A 213 0.94 -25.69 2.47
C ALA A 213 2.42 -26.01 2.18
N ILE A 214 3.09 -25.16 1.41
CA ILE A 214 4.53 -25.30 1.11
C ILE A 214 5.34 -25.19 2.42
N THR A 215 5.11 -24.15 3.22
CA THR A 215 5.86 -23.95 4.47
C THR A 215 5.67 -25.13 5.41
N PHE A 216 4.43 -25.57 5.63
CA PHE A 216 4.10 -26.72 6.47
C PHE A 216 4.74 -28.01 5.95
N GLY A 217 4.68 -28.25 4.63
CA GLY A 217 5.27 -29.43 4.00
C GLY A 217 6.79 -29.47 4.20
N LEU A 218 7.49 -28.36 3.91
CA LEU A 218 8.94 -28.26 4.06
C LEU A 218 9.40 -28.44 5.51
N THR A 219 8.77 -27.72 6.45
CA THR A 219 9.12 -27.85 7.87
C THR A 219 8.82 -29.24 8.41
N LYS A 220 7.73 -29.88 7.97
CA LYS A 220 7.43 -31.28 8.32
C LYS A 220 8.48 -32.26 7.78
N LEU A 221 8.94 -32.08 6.54
CA LEU A 221 10.00 -32.93 5.97
C LEU A 221 11.32 -32.76 6.71
N ILE A 222 11.71 -31.51 7.00
CA ILE A 222 12.94 -31.23 7.76
C ILE A 222 12.82 -31.81 9.17
N GLY A 223 11.70 -31.59 9.86
CA GLY A 223 11.47 -32.10 11.20
C GLY A 223 11.42 -33.62 11.29
N ALA A 224 10.98 -34.32 10.24
CA ALA A 224 10.97 -35.78 10.18
C ALA A 224 12.36 -36.40 9.96
N ASN A 225 13.30 -35.65 9.39
CA ASN A 225 14.67 -36.11 9.11
C ASN A 225 15.70 -35.63 10.17
N ALA A 226 15.33 -34.63 10.97
CA ALA A 226 16.21 -34.01 11.97
C ALA A 226 15.97 -34.49 13.41
N LEU A 227 14.94 -35.32 13.64
CA LEU A 227 14.57 -35.97 14.90
C LEU A 227 14.62 -37.48 14.72
#